data_AF-K0WZU2-F1
#
_entry.id   AF-K0WZU2-F1
#
_cell.length_a   1.000
_cell.length_b   1.000
_cell.length_c   1.000
_cell.angle_alpha   90.00
_cell.angle_beta   90.00
_cell.angle_gamma   90.00
#
_symmetry.space_group_name_H-M   'P 1'
#
loop_
_entity.id
_entity.type
_entity.pdbx_description
1 polymer ?
#
loop_
_entity_poly.entity_id
_entity_poly.type
_entity_poly.pdbx_seq_one_letter_code
_entity_poly.pdbx_strand_id
1 'polypeptide(L)'
;MSVNFNPYENYRIRVFENSGELRNYKKDVVVDNRRERVVLLIGQVAPDKFAIGYDIFFADGRRAGRLPSLEFGYFVREREAKLYFLGYIKQNRSRFLPSTIEAVDDLIRTIIQPGLF
;
A
#
# COMPACT_ATOMS: atom_id res chain seq x y z
N MET A 1 -9.96 1.18 24.17
CA MET A 1 -10.13 0.83 22.74
C MET A 1 -8.90 1.33 22.01
N SER A 2 -8.02 0.44 21.54
CA SER A 2 -6.89 0.87 20.71
C SER A 2 -7.45 1.29 19.36
N VAL A 3 -7.35 2.57 19.02
CA VAL A 3 -7.64 3.05 17.67
C VAL A 3 -6.59 2.39 16.80
N ASN A 4 -7.01 1.38 16.04
CA ASN A 4 -6.15 0.67 15.11
C ASN A 4 -5.78 1.69 14.03
N PHE A 5 -4.64 2.35 14.19
CA PHE A 5 -4.21 3.51 13.41
C PHE A 5 -3.09 3.09 12.46
N ASN A 6 -3.17 3.52 11.21
CA ASN A 6 -2.06 3.37 10.28
C ASN A 6 -0.95 4.37 10.66
N PRO A 7 0.23 3.92 11.11
CA PRO A 7 1.29 4.81 11.61
C PRO A 7 1.85 5.76 10.55
N TYR A 8 1.52 5.54 9.28
CA TYR A 8 1.98 6.32 8.14
C TYR A 8 0.86 7.18 7.51
N GLU A 9 -0.29 7.31 8.19
CA GLU A 9 -1.43 8.09 7.71
C GLU A 9 -1.07 9.57 7.49
N ASN A 10 -0.09 10.10 8.23
CA ASN A 10 0.41 11.46 8.09
C ASN A 10 1.08 11.74 6.74
N TYR A 11 1.49 10.71 5.99
CA TYR A 11 2.03 10.91 4.64
C TYR A 11 0.96 11.14 3.58
N ARG A 12 -0.29 10.81 3.88
CA ARG A 12 -1.40 10.93 2.93
C ARG A 12 -1.92 12.36 2.89
N ILE A 13 -1.74 13.02 1.77
CA ILE A 13 -2.33 14.33 1.52
C ILE A 13 -3.74 14.13 0.97
N ARG A 14 -4.75 14.45 1.79
CA ARG A 14 -6.16 14.27 1.43
C ARG A 14 -6.60 15.40 0.51
N VAL A 15 -6.72 15.08 -0.78
CA VAL A 15 -7.37 15.93 -1.77
C VAL A 15 -8.29 15.03 -2.58
N PHE A 16 -9.58 15.34 -2.58
CA PHE A 16 -10.60 14.56 -3.27
C PHE A 16 -10.82 15.12 -4.67
N GLU A 17 -9.87 14.84 -5.56
CA GLU A 17 -9.96 15.19 -6.97
C GLU A 17 -10.48 13.99 -7.77
N ASN A 18 -11.56 14.17 -8.52
CA ASN A 18 -12.02 13.16 -9.45
C ASN A 18 -11.15 13.19 -10.72
N SER A 19 -10.00 12.52 -10.65
CA SER A 19 -9.01 12.41 -11.73
C SER A 19 -9.18 11.16 -12.59
N GLY A 20 -10.17 10.31 -12.25
CA GLY A 20 -10.31 8.97 -12.84
C GLY A 20 -9.21 8.00 -12.39
N GLU A 21 -9.34 6.75 -12.82
CA GLU A 21 -8.36 5.71 -12.56
C GLU A 21 -7.13 5.85 -13.46
N LEU A 22 -5.93 5.74 -12.87
CA LEU A 22 -4.68 5.74 -13.61
C LEU A 22 -4.48 4.39 -14.30
N ARG A 23 -4.22 4.43 -15.61
CA ARG A 23 -3.92 3.23 -16.42
C ARG A 23 -2.43 2.92 -16.52
N ASN A 24 -1.56 3.91 -16.28
CA ASN A 24 -0.12 3.73 -16.23
C ASN A 24 0.35 3.73 -14.77
N TYR A 25 0.78 2.58 -14.28
CA TYR A 25 1.22 2.40 -12.91
C TYR A 25 2.26 1.28 -12.80
N LYS A 26 3.10 1.37 -11.77
CA LYS A 26 4.02 0.33 -11.36
C LYS A 26 3.31 -0.68 -10.47
N LYS A 27 3.77 -1.93 -10.50
CA LYS A 27 3.30 -3.00 -9.62
C LYS A 27 4.44 -3.38 -8.68
N ASP A 28 4.22 -3.19 -7.39
CA ASP A 28 5.13 -3.66 -6.35
C ASP A 28 4.48 -4.85 -5.65
N VAL A 29 5.07 -6.02 -5.84
CA VAL A 29 4.64 -7.25 -5.19
C VAL A 29 5.12 -7.22 -3.75
N VAL A 30 4.18 -7.14 -2.80
CA VAL A 30 4.47 -7.17 -1.36
C VAL A 30 4.59 -8.61 -0.89
N VAL A 31 3.63 -9.45 -1.31
CA VAL A 31 3.62 -10.89 -1.05
C VAL A 31 3.08 -11.59 -2.28
N ASP A 32 3.74 -12.68 -2.69
CA ASP A 32 3.22 -13.61 -3.69
C ASP A 32 3.50 -15.02 -3.23
N ASN A 33 2.51 -15.63 -2.58
CA ASN A 33 2.57 -17.01 -2.17
C ASN A 33 1.36 -17.78 -2.70
N ARG A 34 1.37 -19.11 -2.56
CA ARG A 34 0.32 -19.98 -3.11
C ARG A 34 -1.09 -19.70 -2.59
N ARG A 35 -1.22 -19.09 -1.41
CA ARG A 35 -2.50 -18.87 -0.72
C ARG A 35 -2.95 -17.41 -0.75
N GLU A 36 -2.02 -16.47 -0.67
CA GLU A 36 -2.29 -15.04 -0.57
C GLU A 36 -1.31 -14.25 -1.45
N ARG A 37 -1.85 -13.26 -2.17
CA ARG A 37 -1.08 -12.37 -3.02
C ARG A 37 -1.48 -10.93 -2.75
N VAL A 38 -0.50 -10.08 -2.50
CA VAL A 38 -0.68 -8.67 -2.18
C VAL A 38 0.19 -7.84 -3.11
N VAL A 39 -0.44 -7.05 -3.96
CA VAL A 39 0.24 -6.17 -4.92
C VAL A 39 -0.18 -4.73 -4.67
N LEU A 40 0.79 -3.87 -4.47
CA LEU A 40 0.62 -2.42 -4.46
C LEU A 40 0.72 -1.90 -5.89
N LEU A 41 -0.25 -1.08 -6.28
CA LEU A 41 -0.23 -0.37 -7.56
C LEU A 41 0.13 1.09 -7.29
N ILE A 42 1.19 1.62 -7.91
CA ILE A 42 1.59 3.02 -7.72
C ILE A 42 1.58 3.73 -9.07
N GLY A 43 0.70 4.73 -9.20
CA GLY A 43 0.66 5.59 -10.37
C GLY A 43 1.20 6.99 -10.04
N GLN A 44 2.04 7.53 -10.91
CA GLN A 44 2.47 8.92 -10.82
C GLN A 44 1.48 9.80 -11.59
N VAL A 45 0.85 10.74 -10.88
CA VAL A 45 -0.15 11.67 -11.44
C VAL A 45 0.51 12.92 -12.00
N ALA A 46 1.51 13.42 -11.27
CA ALA A 46 2.28 14.60 -11.61
C ALA A 46 3.68 14.48 -10.97
N PRO A 47 4.64 15.38 -11.26
CA PRO A 47 5.85 15.50 -10.45
C PRO A 47 5.47 15.57 -8.97
N ASP A 48 6.11 14.73 -8.14
CA ASP A 48 5.87 14.64 -6.70
C ASP A 48 4.42 14.37 -6.27
N LYS A 49 3.60 13.75 -7.14
CA LYS A 49 2.23 13.34 -6.82
C LYS A 49 2.01 11.88 -7.21
N PHE A 50 1.94 11.01 -6.20
CA PHE A 50 1.72 9.58 -6.36
C PHE A 50 0.36 9.17 -5.80
N ALA A 51 -0.41 8.42 -6.59
CA ALA A 51 -1.62 7.76 -6.16
C ALA A 51 -1.38 6.26 -6.00
N ILE A 52 -2.14 5.63 -5.10
CA ILE A 52 -2.05 4.19 -4.85
C ILE A 52 -3.36 3.48 -5.21
N GLY A 53 -3.20 2.27 -5.68
CA GLY A 53 -4.22 1.23 -5.79
C GLY A 53 -3.66 -0.07 -5.26
N TYR A 54 -4.42 -1.15 -5.38
CA TYR A 54 -3.98 -2.47 -4.93
C TYR A 54 -4.68 -3.58 -5.69
N ASP A 55 -4.08 -4.76 -5.68
CA ASP A 55 -4.72 -6.01 -6.08
C ASP A 55 -4.34 -7.07 -5.04
N ILE A 56 -5.34 -7.55 -4.32
CA ILE A 56 -5.18 -8.47 -3.19
C ILE A 56 -6.03 -9.70 -3.44
N PHE A 57 -5.39 -10.86 -3.42
CA PHE A 57 -6.02 -12.17 -3.37
C PHE A 57 -5.82 -12.74 -1.97
N PHE A 58 -6.90 -12.91 -1.21
CA PHE A 58 -6.87 -13.37 0.18
C PHE A 58 -6.85 -14.90 0.26
N ALA A 59 -6.35 -15.43 1.38
CA ALA A 59 -6.30 -16.87 1.63
C ALA A 59 -7.66 -17.59 1.65
N ASP A 60 -8.75 -16.85 1.85
CA ASP A 60 -10.12 -17.36 1.82
C ASP A 60 -10.76 -17.33 0.41
N GLY A 61 -9.97 -16.99 -0.61
CA GLY A 61 -10.41 -16.94 -2.01
C GLY A 61 -11.09 -15.62 -2.41
N ARG A 62 -11.27 -14.67 -1.48
CA ARG A 62 -11.75 -13.33 -1.84
C ARG A 62 -10.68 -12.57 -2.62
N ARG A 63 -11.14 -11.65 -3.45
CA ARG A 63 -10.28 -10.67 -4.13
C ARG A 63 -10.77 -9.26 -3.84
N ALA A 64 -9.84 -8.35 -3.58
CA ALA A 64 -10.11 -6.92 -3.53
C ALA A 64 -9.10 -6.21 -4.43
N GLY A 65 -9.58 -5.38 -5.33
CA GLY A 65 -8.73 -4.69 -6.28
C GLY A 65 -9.28 -3.32 -6.62
N ARG A 66 -8.38 -2.38 -6.85
CA ARG A 66 -8.69 -1.01 -7.20
C ARG A 66 -7.50 -0.38 -7.90
N LEU A 67 -7.73 0.32 -9.01
CA LEU A 67 -6.67 1.04 -9.70
C LEU A 67 -6.24 2.30 -8.91
N PRO A 68 -5.00 2.77 -9.11
CA PRO A 68 -4.56 4.01 -8.48
C PRO A 68 -5.42 5.20 -8.90
N SER A 69 -5.88 6.01 -7.95
CA SER A 69 -6.56 7.27 -8.24
C SER A 69 -6.46 8.23 -7.06
N LEU A 70 -6.74 9.52 -7.30
CA LEU A 70 -6.67 10.57 -6.28
C LEU A 70 -7.84 10.57 -5.29
N GLU A 71 -8.86 9.72 -5.45
CA GLU A 71 -10.04 9.74 -4.55
C GLU A 71 -9.67 9.51 -3.07
N PHE A 72 -8.50 8.94 -2.78
CA PHE A 72 -8.04 8.67 -1.40
C PHE A 72 -6.92 9.61 -0.97
N GLY A 73 -6.62 10.63 -1.78
CA GLY A 73 -5.46 11.50 -1.63
C GLY A 73 -4.26 11.02 -2.42
N TYR A 74 -3.12 11.66 -2.17
CA TYR A 74 -1.85 11.39 -2.81
C TYR A 74 -0.69 11.43 -1.81
N PHE A 75 0.48 11.02 -2.30
CA PHE A 75 1.74 11.01 -1.56
C PHE A 75 2.79 11.81 -2.34
N VAL A 76 3.71 12.45 -1.62
CA VAL A 76 4.78 13.24 -2.25
C VAL A 76 5.83 12.31 -2.84
N ARG A 77 6.11 11.19 -2.16
CA ARG A 77 7.13 10.22 -2.57
C ARG A 77 6.56 8.81 -2.73
N GLU A 78 7.11 8.05 -3.69
CA GLU A 78 6.79 6.63 -3.86
C GLU A 78 7.03 5.82 -2.56
N ARG A 79 8.10 6.15 -1.83
CA ARG A 79 8.41 5.55 -0.52
C ARG A 79 7.30 5.72 0.51
N GLU A 80 6.68 6.90 0.55
CA GLU A 80 5.61 7.23 1.49
C GLU A 80 4.32 6.49 1.15
N ALA A 81 3.99 6.42 -0.14
CA ALA A 81 2.90 5.60 -0.67
C ALA A 81 3.06 4.12 -0.28
N LYS A 82 4.29 3.59 -0.39
CA LYS A 82 4.64 2.22 0.05
C LYS A 82 4.40 2.03 1.54
N LEU A 83 4.97 2.90 2.38
CA LEU A 83 4.81 2.81 3.83
C LEU A 83 3.34 2.89 4.24
N TYR A 84 2.57 3.81 3.65
CA TYR A 84 1.14 3.92 3.88
C TYR A 84 0.40 2.60 3.62
N PHE A 85 0.65 1.97 2.46
CA PHE A 85 -0.01 0.71 2.11
C PHE A 85 0.37 -0.43 3.05
N LEU A 86 1.64 -0.55 3.40
CA LEU A 86 2.12 -1.54 4.36
C LEU A 86 1.50 -1.34 5.76
N GLY A 87 1.37 -0.08 6.19
CA GLY A 87 0.68 0.27 7.43
C GLY A 87 -0.81 -0.06 7.40
N TYR A 88 -1.48 0.04 6.25
CA TYR A 88 -2.87 -0.40 6.08
C TYR A 88 -3.02 -1.91 6.28
N ILE A 89 -2.08 -2.71 5.76
CA ILE A 89 -2.07 -4.17 5.98
C ILE A 89 -1.90 -4.47 7.47
N LYS A 90 -0.98 -3.79 8.15
CA LYS A 90 -0.77 -3.94 9.61
C LYS A 90 -2.01 -3.58 10.42
N GLN A 91 -2.68 -2.48 10.06
CA GLN A 91 -3.94 -2.07 10.66
C GLN A 91 -5.00 -3.15 10.46
N ASN A 92 -5.05 -3.78 9.29
CA ASN A 92 -6.04 -4.82 8.95
C ASN A 92 -5.50 -6.24 9.14
N ARG A 93 -4.54 -6.45 10.05
CA ARG A 93 -3.79 -7.70 10.18
C ARG A 93 -4.62 -8.97 10.33
N SER A 94 -5.83 -8.89 10.87
CA SER A 94 -6.74 -10.04 11.02
C SER A 94 -7.29 -10.56 9.70
N ARG A 95 -7.16 -9.80 8.60
CA ARG A 95 -7.60 -10.19 7.26
C ARG A 95 -6.54 -10.94 6.45
N PHE A 96 -5.30 -10.99 6.94
CA PHE A 96 -4.16 -11.52 6.21
C PHE A 96 -3.52 -12.69 6.96
N LEU A 97 -2.75 -13.51 6.23
CA LEU A 97 -2.00 -14.59 6.86
C LEU A 97 -0.87 -14.06 7.76
N PRO A 98 -0.49 -14.78 8.82
CA PRO A 98 0.66 -14.40 9.66
C PRO A 98 1.95 -14.17 8.85
N SER A 99 2.21 -15.01 7.85
CA SER A 99 3.37 -14.88 6.96
C SER A 99 3.35 -13.59 6.13
N THR A 100 2.17 -13.09 5.77
CA THR A 100 2.04 -11.80 5.09
C THR A 100 2.36 -10.64 6.02
N ILE A 101 1.96 -10.74 7.29
CA ILE A 101 2.29 -9.72 8.29
C ILE A 101 3.80 -9.68 8.57
N GLU A 102 4.45 -10.84 8.64
CA GLU A 102 5.90 -10.94 8.78
C GLU A 102 6.64 -10.30 7.58
N ALA A 103 6.24 -10.65 6.36
CA ALA A 103 6.83 -10.06 5.15
C ALA A 103 6.64 -8.52 5.09
N VAL A 104 5.48 -8.04 5.52
CA VAL A 104 5.19 -6.60 5.61
C VAL A 104 6.09 -5.92 6.65
N ASP A 105 6.31 -6.54 7.80
CA ASP A 105 7.20 -6.00 8.84
C ASP A 105 8.64 -5.88 8.34
N ASP A 106 9.14 -6.89 7.63
CA ASP A 106 10.48 -6.86 7.06
C ASP A 106 10.63 -5.80 5.97
N LEU A 107 9.63 -5.67 5.08
CA LEU A 107 9.62 -4.61 4.07
C LEU A 107 9.59 -3.20 4.71
N ILE A 108 8.80 -3.00 5.76
CA ILE A 108 8.79 -1.73 6.51
C ILE A 108 10.20 -1.43 7.06
N ARG A 109 10.85 -2.42 7.68
CA ARG A 109 12.22 -2.25 8.23
C ARG A 109 13.20 -1.85 7.14
N THR A 110 13.20 -2.54 6.00
CA THR A 110 14.07 -2.23 4.85
C THR A 110 13.82 -0.83 4.30
N ILE A 111 12.57 -0.38 4.24
CA ILE A 111 12.24 0.95 3.75
C ILE A 111 12.65 2.05 4.76
N ILE A 112 12.51 1.81 6.07
CA ILE A 112 12.83 2.76 7.13
C ILE A 112 14.33 2.88 7.37
N GLN A 113 15.04 1.76 7.33
CA GLN A 113 16.48 1.69 7.46
C GLN A 113 17.10 1.46 6.07
N PRO A 114 17.20 2.49 5.21
CA PRO A 114 18.05 2.37 4.04
C PRO A 114 19.45 2.05 4.57
N GLY A 115 20.00 0.91 4.13
CA GLY A 115 21.23 0.36 4.69
C GLY A 115 22.30 1.44 4.84
N LEU A 116 22.91 1.50 6.02
CA LEU A 116 24.19 2.17 6.23
C LEU A 116 25.25 1.38 5.45
N PHE A 117 25.32 1.60 4.13
CA PHE A 117 26.39 1.09 3.27
C PHE A 117 26.84 2.21 2.35
#